data_AF-A0A1B2DU07-F1
#
_entry.id   AF-A0A1B2DU07-F1
#
_cell.length_a   1.000
_cell.length_b   1.000
_cell.length_c   1.000
_cell.angle_alpha   90.00
_cell.angle_beta   90.00
_cell.angle_gamma   90.00
#
_symmetry.space_group_name_H-M   'P 1'
#
loop_
_entity.id
_entity.type
_entity.pdbx_description
1 polymer ?
#
loop_
_entity_poly.entity_id
_entity_poly.type
_entity_poly.pdbx_seq_one_letter_code
_entity_poly.pdbx_strand_id
1 'polypeptide(L)'
;MQYLVSFIIAVLLTSISYFLGSRLVTKGIHLWQAVAIGASVVSVGAIAEAIGLPIWLIVLLPFPVGMLLLFLFLKQPLRIWFATYLTILALYTLIHVIVSYFFQFHSLIPAWKLS
;
A
#
# COMPACT_ATOMS: atom_id res chain seq x y z
N MET A 1 15.43 13.46 3.02
CA MET A 1 14.47 13.32 4.14
C MET A 1 14.97 12.22 5.07
N GLN A 2 14.83 12.34 6.39
CA GLN A 2 15.16 11.22 7.29
C GLN A 2 14.34 10.00 6.89
N TYR A 3 14.98 8.86 6.64
CA TYR A 3 14.36 7.60 6.18
C TYR A 3 13.08 7.24 6.95
N LEU A 4 13.09 7.49 8.27
CA LEU A 4 11.94 7.29 9.16
C LEU A 4 10.71 8.12 8.75
N VAL A 5 10.89 9.38 8.34
CA VAL A 5 9.79 10.26 7.93
C VAL A 5 9.16 9.75 6.65
N SER A 6 9.97 9.37 5.66
CA SER A 6 9.48 8.80 4.40
C SER A 6 8.74 7.47 4.61
N PHE A 7 9.24 6.64 5.52
CA PHE A 7 8.59 5.40 5.91
C PHE A 7 7.21 5.66 6.53
N ILE A 8 7.12 6.57 7.51
CA ILE A 8 5.84 6.93 8.15
C ILE A 8 4.84 7.48 7.13
N ILE A 9 5.29 8.35 6.23
CA ILE A 9 4.44 8.88 5.16
C ILE A 9 3.92 7.76 4.26
N ALA A 10 4.78 6.83 3.82
CA ALA A 10 4.39 5.70 3.00
C ALA A 10 3.35 4.81 3.69
N VAL A 11 3.52 4.56 5.00
CA VAL A 11 2.53 3.82 5.81
C VAL A 11 1.19 4.56 5.79
N LEU A 12 1.18 5.86 6.08
CA LEU A 12 -0.05 6.65 6.12
C LEU A 12 -0.77 6.69 4.77
N LEU A 13 -0.06 6.93 3.67
CA LEU A 13 -0.64 6.97 2.33
C LEU A 13 -1.21 5.61 1.93
N THR A 14 -0.49 4.53 2.24
CA THR A 14 -0.98 3.16 1.99
C THR A 14 -2.24 2.90 2.82
N SER A 15 -2.23 3.22 4.11
CA SER A 15 -3.39 3.05 4.99
C SER A 15 -4.60 3.86 4.53
N ILE A 16 -4.41 5.11 4.09
CA ILE A 16 -5.49 5.93 3.52
C ILE A 16 -6.08 5.27 2.28
N SER A 17 -5.24 4.73 1.39
CA SER A 17 -5.68 4.04 0.18
C SER A 17 -6.56 2.82 0.51
N TYR A 18 -6.12 2.00 1.48
CA TYR A 18 -6.89 0.84 1.95
C TYR A 18 -8.21 1.24 2.61
N PHE A 19 -8.18 2.26 3.48
CA PHE A 19 -9.37 2.72 4.18
C PHE A 19 -10.41 3.27 3.22
N LEU A 20 -10.04 4.23 2.36
CA LEU A 20 -10.94 4.85 1.40
C LEU A 20 -11.41 3.84 0.36
N GLY A 21 -10.50 3.07 -0.25
CA GLY A 21 -10.87 2.09 -1.28
C GLY A 21 -11.82 1.02 -0.78
N SER A 22 -11.66 0.57 0.47
CA SER A 22 -12.60 -0.38 1.08
C SER A 22 -14.02 0.18 1.24
N ARG A 23 -14.15 1.48 1.52
CA ARG A 23 -15.42 2.17 1.74
C ARG A 23 -16.12 2.57 0.44
N LEU A 24 -15.39 2.70 -0.67
CA LEU A 24 -15.99 2.99 -1.97
C LEU A 24 -16.79 1.79 -2.52
N VAL A 25 -16.41 0.56 -2.14
CA VAL A 25 -17.05 -0.66 -2.63
C VAL A 25 -18.01 -1.28 -1.61
N THR A 26 -17.72 -1.16 -0.31
CA THR A 26 -18.44 -1.86 0.76
C THR A 26 -18.58 -0.99 2.02
N LYS A 27 -19.06 -1.57 3.14
CA LYS A 27 -18.97 -0.95 4.48
C LYS A 27 -17.52 -0.69 4.93
N GLY A 28 -16.54 -1.32 4.28
CA GLY A 28 -15.13 -1.08 4.44
C GLY A 28 -14.49 -1.75 5.65
N ILE A 29 -13.19 -1.53 5.81
CA ILE A 29 -12.42 -1.94 6.99
C ILE A 29 -12.36 -0.81 8.02
N HIS A 30 -12.09 -1.15 9.29
CA HIS A 30 -11.85 -0.14 10.32
C HIS A 30 -10.52 0.59 10.10
N LEU A 31 -10.42 1.81 10.63
CA LEU A 31 -9.22 2.63 10.46
C LEU A 31 -7.96 1.93 11.00
N TRP A 32 -8.04 1.28 12.17
CA TRP A 32 -6.90 0.56 12.74
C TRP A 32 -6.47 -0.65 11.87
N GLN A 33 -7.41 -1.30 11.17
CA GLN A 33 -7.10 -2.39 10.22
C GLN A 33 -6.36 -1.85 9.00
N ALA A 34 -6.77 -0.68 8.50
CA ALA A 34 -6.08 -0.01 7.40
C ALA A 34 -4.66 0.44 7.81
N VAL A 35 -4.48 0.92 9.05
CA VAL A 35 -3.16 1.22 9.63
C VAL A 35 -2.30 -0.04 9.71
N ALA A 36 -2.85 -1.14 10.23
CA ALA A 36 -2.13 -2.42 10.30
C ALA A 36 -1.71 -2.91 8.91
N ILE A 37 -2.60 -2.87 7.92
CA ILE A 37 -2.26 -3.25 6.54
C ILE A 37 -1.14 -2.36 6.00
N GLY A 38 -1.27 -1.03 6.09
CA GLY A 38 -0.27 -0.12 5.57
C GLY A 38 1.10 -0.31 6.22
N ALA A 39 1.13 -0.48 7.54
CA ALA A 39 2.36 -0.78 8.27
C ALA A 39 3.01 -2.09 7.81
N SER A 40 2.23 -3.17 7.68
CA SER A 40 2.75 -4.47 7.22
C SER A 40 3.27 -4.42 5.78
N VAL A 41 2.50 -3.84 4.86
CA VAL A 41 2.85 -3.76 3.42
C VAL A 41 4.15 -2.97 3.24
N VAL A 42 4.26 -1.79 3.85
CA VAL A 42 5.45 -0.94 3.72
C VAL A 42 6.65 -1.54 4.44
N SER A 43 6.46 -2.17 5.61
CA SER A 43 7.55 -2.86 6.31
C SER A 43 8.12 -4.01 5.49
N VAL A 44 7.27 -4.81 4.84
CA VAL A 44 7.72 -5.92 3.97
C VAL A 44 8.52 -5.39 2.79
N GLY A 45 8.08 -4.28 2.16
CA GLY A 45 8.85 -3.62 1.10
C GLY A 45 10.20 -3.11 1.59
N ALA A 46 10.23 -2.43 2.74
CA ALA A 46 11.46 -1.90 3.33
C ALA A 46 12.45 -3.01 3.75
N ILE A 47 11.96 -4.12 4.30
CA ILE A 47 12.78 -5.28 4.64
C ILE A 47 13.31 -5.94 3.37
N ALA A 48 12.48 -6.09 2.33
CA ALA A 48 12.91 -6.64 1.05
C ALA A 48 14.03 -5.81 0.41
N GLU A 49 13.91 -4.48 0.48
CA GLU A 49 14.95 -3.55 0.03
C GLU A 49 16.22 -3.67 0.88
N ALA A 50 16.10 -3.73 2.21
CA ALA A 50 17.24 -3.86 3.12
C ALA A 50 18.03 -5.16 2.94
N ILE A 51 17.37 -6.25 2.51
CA ILE A 51 18.01 -7.54 2.20
C ILE A 51 18.67 -7.52 0.80
N GLY A 52 18.46 -6.48 0.00
CA GLY A 52 19.03 -6.35 -1.33
C GLY A 52 18.32 -7.22 -2.38
N LEU A 53 17.01 -7.47 -2.20
CA LEU A 53 16.22 -8.21 -3.18
C LEU A 53 16.12 -7.44 -4.51
N PRO A 54 15.93 -8.14 -5.64
CA PRO A 54 15.76 -7.47 -6.91
C PRO A 54 14.49 -6.60 -6.92
N ILE A 55 14.53 -5.49 -7.67
CA ILE A 55 13.47 -4.46 -7.68
C ILE A 55 12.07 -5.04 -7.91
N TRP A 56 11.93 -5.99 -8.85
CA TRP A 56 10.63 -6.60 -9.15
C TRP A 56 10.05 -7.34 -7.93
N LEU A 57 10.89 -7.92 -7.07
CA LEU A 57 10.47 -8.66 -5.90
C LEU A 57 10.16 -7.73 -4.72
N ILE A 58 10.91 -6.63 -4.58
CA ILE A 58 10.58 -5.53 -3.64
C ILE A 58 9.20 -4.97 -3.95
N VAL A 59 8.87 -4.82 -5.24
CA VAL A 59 7.55 -4.39 -5.68
C VAL A 59 6.49 -5.46 -5.46
N LEU A 60 6.78 -6.74 -5.76
CA LEU A 60 5.79 -7.80 -5.73
C LEU A 60 5.43 -8.28 -4.31
N LEU A 61 6.39 -8.41 -3.40
CA LEU A 61 6.18 -8.98 -2.05
C LEU A 61 5.10 -8.28 -1.20
N PRO A 62 4.96 -6.95 -1.22
CA PRO A 62 3.90 -6.27 -0.50
C PRO A 62 2.47 -6.60 -0.99
N PHE A 63 2.30 -7.02 -2.25
CA PHE A 63 0.99 -7.31 -2.84
C PHE A 63 0.30 -8.49 -2.13
N PRO A 64 0.90 -9.70 -2.03
CA PRO A 64 0.32 -10.82 -1.29
C PRO A 64 -0.04 -10.48 0.16
N VAL A 65 0.81 -9.68 0.83
CA VAL A 65 0.59 -9.28 2.23
C VAL A 65 -0.65 -8.40 2.35
N GLY A 66 -0.77 -7.38 1.50
CA GLY A 66 -1.94 -6.51 1.46
C GLY A 66 -3.22 -7.26 1.07
N MET A 67 -3.13 -8.13 0.06
CA MET A 67 -4.23 -9.00 -0.39
C MET A 67 -4.75 -9.90 0.73
N LEU A 68 -3.85 -10.58 1.43
CA LEU A 68 -4.17 -11.50 2.51
C LEU A 68 -4.80 -10.77 3.70
N LEU A 69 -4.18 -9.68 4.17
CA LEU A 69 -4.70 -8.93 5.30
C LEU A 69 -6.07 -8.29 4.98
N LEU A 70 -6.25 -7.77 3.76
CA LEU A 70 -7.55 -7.28 3.32
C LEU A 70 -8.58 -8.39 3.31
N PHE A 71 -8.23 -9.60 2.84
CA PHE A 71 -9.13 -10.74 2.85
C PHE A 71 -9.59 -11.09 4.28
N LEU A 72 -8.64 -11.14 5.22
CA LEU A 72 -8.91 -11.46 6.63
C LEU A 72 -9.76 -10.40 7.33
N PHE A 73 -9.55 -9.12 7.05
CA PHE A 73 -10.27 -8.02 7.70
C PHE A 73 -11.62 -7.69 7.06
N LEU A 74 -11.71 -7.74 5.73
CA LEU A 74 -12.93 -7.36 5.01
C LEU A 74 -14.05 -8.38 5.24
N LYS A 75 -13.72 -9.68 5.35
CA LYS A 75 -14.69 -10.79 5.58
C LYS A 75 -15.88 -10.78 4.61
N GLN A 76 -15.59 -10.51 3.33
CA GLN A 76 -16.58 -10.47 2.25
C GLN A 76 -16.33 -11.60 1.23
N PRO A 77 -17.34 -11.96 0.40
CA PRO A 77 -17.16 -12.88 -0.71
C PRO A 77 -16.00 -12.48 -1.63
N LEU A 78 -15.34 -13.47 -2.25
CA LEU A 78 -14.15 -13.28 -3.09
C LEU A 78 -14.33 -12.23 -4.18
N ARG A 79 -15.51 -12.15 -4.81
CA ARG A 79 -15.80 -11.14 -5.85
C ARG A 79 -15.73 -9.71 -5.31
N ILE A 80 -16.31 -9.48 -4.13
CA ILE A 80 -16.32 -8.16 -3.46
C ILE A 80 -14.92 -7.82 -2.96
N TRP A 81 -14.22 -8.80 -2.39
CA TRP A 81 -12.83 -8.62 -1.97
C TRP A 81 -11.93 -8.23 -3.15
N PHE A 82 -12.05 -8.93 -4.29
CA PHE A 82 -11.23 -8.66 -5.46
C PHE A 82 -11.54 -7.27 -6.06
N ALA A 83 -12.81 -6.91 -6.19
CA ALA A 83 -13.21 -5.56 -6.63
C ALA A 83 -12.71 -4.47 -5.67
N THR A 84 -12.80 -4.71 -4.36
CA THR A 84 -12.25 -3.82 -3.34
C THR A 84 -10.74 -3.65 -3.50
N TYR A 85 -10.01 -4.76 -3.69
CA TYR A 85 -8.57 -4.72 -3.87
C TYR A 85 -8.16 -3.93 -5.13
N LEU A 86 -8.82 -4.14 -6.26
CA LEU A 86 -8.57 -3.37 -7.49
C LEU A 86 -8.84 -1.88 -7.28
N THR A 87 -9.90 -1.54 -6.55
CA THR A 87 -10.23 -0.15 -6.21
C THR A 87 -9.15 0.48 -5.33
N ILE A 88 -8.66 -0.26 -4.33
CA ILE A 88 -7.55 0.18 -3.47
C ILE A 88 -6.29 0.37 -4.28
N LEU A 89 -5.97 -0.54 -5.21
CA LEU A 89 -4.79 -0.44 -6.08
C LEU A 89 -4.85 0.79 -6.98
N ALA A 90 -6.03 1.08 -7.56
CA ALA A 90 -6.26 2.29 -8.36
C ALA A 90 -6.11 3.58 -7.53
N LEU A 91 -6.66 3.61 -6.31
CA LEU A 91 -6.49 4.76 -5.42
C LEU A 91 -5.04 4.92 -4.96
N TYR A 92 -4.39 3.82 -4.59
CA TYR A 92 -3.01 3.80 -4.15
C TYR A 92 -2.09 4.36 -5.24
N THR A 93 -2.24 3.88 -6.49
CA THR A 93 -1.47 4.38 -7.62
C THR A 93 -1.73 5.87 -7.86
N LEU A 94 -2.98 6.32 -7.87
CA LEU A 94 -3.34 7.72 -8.03
C LEU A 94 -2.69 8.62 -6.96
N ILE A 95 -2.84 8.23 -5.68
CA ILE A 95 -2.29 8.98 -4.54
C ILE A 95 -0.77 9.06 -4.65
N HIS A 96 -0.11 7.94 -4.95
CA HIS A 96 1.35 7.89 -5.02
C HIS A 96 1.89 8.67 -6.23
N VAL A 97 1.20 8.68 -7.38
CA VAL A 97 1.57 9.50 -8.53
C VAL A 97 1.48 11.00 -8.19
N ILE A 98 0.39 11.43 -7.55
CA ILE A 98 0.21 12.83 -7.14
C ILE A 98 1.30 13.23 -6.14
N VAL A 99 1.54 12.42 -5.11
CA VAL A 99 2.57 12.72 -4.10
C VAL A 99 3.98 12.73 -4.72
N SER A 100 4.28 11.81 -5.62
CA SER A 100 5.58 11.77 -6.30
C SER A 100 5.80 13.02 -7.17
N TYR A 101 4.74 13.53 -7.81
CA TYR A 101 4.80 14.79 -8.57
C TYR A 101 5.14 16.00 -7.69
N PHE A 102 4.50 16.14 -6.52
CA PHE A 102 4.71 17.29 -5.64
C PHE A 102 6.00 17.22 -4.81
N PHE A 103 6.47 16.03 -4.43
CA PHE A 103 7.56 15.86 -3.47
C PHE A 103 8.84 15.25 -4.06
N GLN A 104 8.90 15.00 -5.38
CA GLN A 104 10.05 14.39 -6.07
C GLN A 104 10.57 13.11 -5.38
N PHE A 105 9.66 12.29 -4.86
CA PHE A 105 10.02 10.99 -4.29
C PHE A 105 10.50 10.07 -5.42
N HIS A 106 11.78 9.66 -5.37
CA HIS A 106 12.36 8.71 -6.34
C HIS A 106 11.97 7.25 -6.06
N SER A 107 11.42 6.98 -4.87
CA SER A 107 10.99 5.65 -4.42
C SER A 107 10.09 5.83 -3.20
N LEU A 108 8.81 6.09 -3.42
CA LEU A 108 7.80 5.60 -2.48
C LEU A 108 7.50 4.20 -2.99
N ILE A 109 7.93 3.17 -2.26
CA ILE A 109 7.60 1.75 -2.51
C ILE A 109 6.18 1.69 -3.12
N PRO A 110 6.03 1.39 -4.42
CA PRO A 110 6.91 0.58 -5.25
C PRO A 110 7.95 1.43 -5.99
N ALA A 111 9.16 0.92 -6.14
CA ALA A 111 10.29 1.60 -6.75
C ALA A 111 10.05 2.01 -8.23
N TRP A 112 9.34 3.11 -8.44
CA TRP A 112 9.33 3.82 -9.72
C TRP A 112 10.46 4.83 -9.67
N LYS A 113 11.61 4.48 -10.26
CA LYS A 113 12.65 5.49 -10.56
C LYS A 113 12.02 6.56 -11.45
N LEU A 114 11.67 7.70 -10.87
CA LEU A 114 11.39 8.92 -11.61
C LEU A 114 12.69 9.73 -11.65
N SER A 115 13.46 9.48 -12.72
CA SER A 115 14.83 9.92 -13.03
C SER A 115 15.98 9.21 -12.29
#